data_AF-A0A8B6CGB0-F1
#
_entry.id   AF-A0A8B6CGB0-F1
#
_cell.length_a   1.000
_cell.length_b   1.000
_cell.length_c   1.000
_cell.angle_alpha   90.00
_cell.angle_beta   90.00
_cell.angle_gamma   90.00
#
_symmetry.space_group_name_H-M   'P 1'
#
loop_
_entity.id
_entity.type
_entity.pdbx_description
1 polymer ?
#
loop_
_entity_poly.entity_id
_entity_poly.type
_entity_poly.pdbx_seq_one_letter_code
_entity_poly.pdbx_strand_id
1 'polypeptide(L)'
;MSSGCTSDGVQGTSFSTPIASGIIALALHANSALTWRDIQHMIVLTSSRNGFTDLYSSWGTNGAGKEYSQVLGFGLMDAEAMVTQAASWTNVPTQQTCTTSTFTGSGSTSGSSYTTDIRSISASDCSSITYLEHVTIDISFSYTEYRGASEFYLVSPSGTESHLMHYRYDDAIYYASAGSLSWTFMSVHFWRESPIGQWALKFKSYRGFSVGELVYFIFCKFHD
;
A
#
# COMPACT_ATOMS: atom_id res chain seq x y z
N MET A 1 -6.50 30.90 -26.16
CA MET A 1 -5.58 29.84 -25.71
C MET A 1 -4.69 29.50 -26.89
N SER A 2 -3.39 29.72 -26.79
CA SER A 2 -2.46 29.38 -27.88
C SER A 2 -2.36 27.87 -28.03
N SER A 3 -2.84 27.34 -29.15
CA SER A 3 -2.67 25.93 -29.54
C SER A 3 -1.21 25.69 -29.94
N GLY A 4 -0.43 25.02 -29.09
CA GLY A 4 0.97 24.69 -29.35
C GLY A 4 1.35 23.34 -28.74
N CYS A 5 2.35 22.68 -29.30
CA CYS A 5 3.00 21.51 -28.71
C CYS A 5 4.07 21.98 -27.71
N THR A 6 4.18 21.33 -26.56
CA THR A 6 5.21 21.63 -25.55
C THR A 6 6.20 20.48 -25.47
N SER A 7 7.45 20.75 -25.81
CA SER A 7 8.57 19.79 -25.69
C SER A 7 9.37 19.96 -24.41
N ASP A 8 9.31 21.15 -23.81
CA ASP A 8 10.14 21.54 -22.67
C ASP A 8 9.29 21.80 -21.42
N GLY A 9 9.87 21.56 -20.24
CA GLY A 9 9.24 21.88 -18.95
C GLY A 9 8.10 20.95 -18.52
N VAL A 10 7.85 19.87 -19.26
CA VAL A 10 6.86 18.84 -18.92
C VAL A 10 7.43 17.95 -17.80
N GLN A 11 6.99 18.17 -16.56
CA GLN A 11 7.47 17.48 -15.36
C GLN A 11 6.35 17.22 -14.35
N GLY A 12 6.56 16.21 -13.49
CA GLY A 12 5.65 15.87 -12.40
C GLY A 12 4.79 14.65 -12.69
N THR A 13 4.19 14.11 -11.63
CA THR A 13 3.39 12.87 -11.67
C THR A 13 2.16 12.98 -12.58
N SER A 14 1.67 14.19 -12.82
CA SER A 14 0.56 14.49 -13.75
C SER A 14 0.83 14.05 -15.18
N PHE A 15 2.09 13.90 -15.60
CA PHE A 15 2.45 13.40 -16.93
C PHE A 15 2.63 11.88 -16.97
N SER A 16 2.93 11.25 -15.83
CA SER A 16 2.97 9.78 -15.72
C SER A 16 1.57 9.17 -15.84
N THR A 17 0.55 9.82 -15.25
CA THR A 17 -0.85 9.34 -15.27
C THR A 17 -1.42 9.11 -16.68
N PRO A 18 -1.35 10.05 -17.64
CA PRO A 18 -1.87 9.82 -18.99
C PRO A 18 -1.10 8.75 -19.75
N ILE A 19 0.20 8.56 -19.49
CA ILE A 19 0.97 7.45 -20.08
C ILE A 19 0.43 6.11 -19.56
N ALA A 20 0.26 5.96 -18.25
CA ALA A 20 -0.34 4.76 -17.65
C ALA A 20 -1.76 4.50 -18.19
N SER A 21 -2.56 5.56 -18.36
CA SER A 21 -3.91 5.46 -18.94
C SER A 21 -3.86 4.97 -20.40
N GLY A 22 -2.89 5.42 -21.19
CA GLY A 22 -2.66 4.93 -22.56
C GLY A 22 -2.32 3.44 -22.59
N ILE A 23 -1.44 2.99 -21.69
CA ILE A 23 -1.10 1.56 -21.56
C ILE A 23 -2.33 0.72 -21.18
N ILE A 24 -3.12 1.19 -20.19
CA ILE A 24 -4.37 0.53 -19.79
C ILE A 24 -5.37 0.46 -20.95
N ALA A 25 -5.47 1.53 -21.75
CA ALA A 25 -6.34 1.54 -22.93
C ALA A 25 -5.91 0.50 -23.98
N LEU A 26 -4.60 0.29 -24.18
CA LEU A 26 -4.09 -0.77 -25.06
C LEU A 26 -4.44 -2.17 -24.51
N ALA A 27 -4.30 -2.39 -23.20
CA ALA A 27 -4.68 -3.66 -22.58
C ALA A 27 -6.18 -3.94 -22.72
N LEU A 28 -7.02 -2.92 -22.48
CA LEU A 28 -8.48 -3.01 -22.67
C LEU A 28 -8.87 -3.22 -24.15
N HIS A 29 -8.09 -2.69 -25.09
CA HIS A 29 -8.30 -2.95 -26.51
C HIS A 29 -8.01 -4.42 -26.85
N ALA A 30 -6.95 -4.99 -26.28
CA ALA A 30 -6.61 -6.40 -26.45
C ALA A 30 -7.63 -7.34 -25.79
N ASN A 31 -8.19 -6.93 -24.65
CA ASN A 31 -9.25 -7.66 -23.96
C ASN A 31 -10.23 -6.70 -23.29
N SER A 32 -11.40 -6.53 -23.90
CA SER A 32 -12.45 -5.64 -23.40
C SER A 32 -13.23 -6.20 -22.21
N ALA A 33 -13.03 -7.47 -21.85
CA ALA A 33 -13.70 -8.11 -20.72
C ALA A 33 -12.99 -7.85 -19.37
N LEU A 34 -11.81 -7.23 -19.38
CA LEU A 34 -11.05 -6.96 -18.15
C LEU A 34 -11.81 -6.05 -17.20
N THR A 35 -11.87 -6.45 -15.93
CA THR A 35 -12.38 -5.62 -14.84
C THR A 35 -11.30 -4.67 -14.33
N TRP A 36 -11.70 -3.71 -13.50
CA TRP A 36 -10.76 -2.80 -12.84
C TRP A 36 -9.71 -3.54 -11.98
N ARG A 37 -10.05 -4.69 -11.38
CA ARG A 37 -9.11 -5.51 -10.61
C ARG A 37 -8.14 -6.26 -11.51
N ASP A 38 -8.61 -6.77 -12.64
CA ASP A 38 -7.75 -7.44 -13.62
C ASP A 38 -6.62 -6.52 -14.09
N ILE A 39 -6.93 -5.26 -14.36
CA ILE A 39 -5.95 -4.25 -14.72
C ILE A 39 -4.90 -4.06 -13.62
N GLN A 40 -5.31 -4.01 -12.35
CA GLN A 40 -4.36 -3.88 -11.25
C GLN A 40 -3.47 -5.13 -11.10
N HIS A 41 -4.04 -6.33 -11.22
CA HIS A 41 -3.24 -7.57 -11.22
C HIS A 41 -2.21 -7.57 -12.34
N MET A 42 -2.58 -7.16 -13.54
CA MET A 42 -1.63 -7.06 -14.65
C MET A 42 -0.52 -6.07 -14.33
N ILE A 43 -0.84 -4.88 -13.81
CA ILE A 43 0.18 -3.90 -13.40
C ILE A 43 1.17 -4.55 -12.43
N VAL A 44 0.70 -5.27 -11.41
CA VAL A 44 1.58 -5.97 -10.46
C VAL A 44 2.40 -7.08 -11.11
N LEU A 45 1.83 -7.79 -12.08
CA LEU A 45 2.48 -8.95 -12.72
C LEU A 45 3.46 -8.58 -13.82
N THR A 46 3.24 -7.46 -14.52
CA THR A 46 4.03 -7.06 -15.70
C THR A 46 4.96 -5.88 -15.44
N SER A 47 4.76 -5.12 -14.36
CA SER A 47 5.71 -4.06 -14.01
C SER A 47 7.03 -4.64 -13.54
N SER A 48 8.10 -3.86 -13.73
CA SER A 48 9.42 -4.26 -13.25
C SER A 48 10.21 -3.08 -12.70
N ARG A 49 11.19 -3.38 -11.85
CA ARG A 49 12.12 -2.38 -11.33
C ARG A 49 12.86 -1.62 -12.43
N ASN A 50 13.10 -2.25 -13.58
CA ASN A 50 13.76 -1.64 -14.75
C ASN A 50 15.04 -0.83 -14.41
N GLY A 51 15.84 -1.33 -13.47
CA GLY A 51 17.07 -0.66 -13.01
C GLY A 51 16.86 0.63 -12.20
N PHE A 52 15.62 1.02 -11.89
CA PHE A 52 15.35 2.18 -11.05
C PHE A 52 15.83 1.94 -9.61
N THR A 53 16.32 3.01 -9.00
CA THR A 53 16.69 3.05 -7.59
C THR A 53 15.67 3.90 -6.86
N ASP A 54 15.17 3.39 -5.74
CA ASP A 54 14.40 4.22 -4.81
C ASP A 54 15.38 5.13 -4.06
N LEU A 55 15.22 6.44 -4.21
CA LEU A 55 16.13 7.43 -3.61
C LEU A 55 15.77 7.77 -2.15
N TYR A 56 14.59 7.34 -1.69
CA TYR A 56 14.07 7.64 -0.36
C TYR A 56 14.06 6.39 0.53
N SER A 57 13.94 5.21 -0.06
CA SER A 57 13.94 3.93 0.63
C SER A 57 14.78 2.88 -0.12
N SER A 58 14.55 1.61 0.15
CA SER A 58 15.10 0.51 -0.63
C SER A 58 13.97 -0.27 -1.30
N TRP A 59 14.28 -0.88 -2.44
CA TRP A 59 13.43 -1.94 -2.97
C TRP A 59 13.33 -3.09 -1.96
N GLY A 60 12.12 -3.56 -1.72
CA GLY A 60 11.84 -4.78 -0.97
C GLY A 60 11.34 -5.88 -1.89
N THR A 61 11.36 -7.12 -1.42
CA THR A 61 10.65 -8.23 -2.03
C THR A 61 9.62 -8.72 -1.03
N ASN A 62 8.37 -8.81 -1.47
CA ASN A 62 7.27 -9.21 -0.60
C ASN A 62 7.22 -10.75 -0.43
N GLY A 63 6.34 -11.24 0.45
CA GLY A 63 6.20 -12.68 0.74
C GLY A 63 5.75 -13.53 -0.45
N ALA A 64 5.25 -12.91 -1.52
CA ALA A 64 4.89 -13.55 -2.78
C ALA A 64 5.97 -13.43 -3.87
N GLY A 65 7.16 -12.94 -3.53
CA GLY A 65 8.28 -12.79 -4.45
C GLY A 65 8.17 -11.59 -5.40
N LYS A 66 7.33 -10.59 -5.09
CA LYS A 66 7.18 -9.37 -5.88
C LYS A 66 8.08 -8.26 -5.36
N GLU A 67 8.90 -7.69 -6.23
CA GLU A 67 9.67 -6.49 -5.91
C GLU A 67 8.74 -5.28 -5.79
N TYR A 68 8.94 -4.46 -4.76
CA TYR A 68 8.20 -3.23 -4.56
C TYR A 68 9.09 -2.11 -4.01
N SER A 69 8.66 -0.89 -4.24
CA SER A 69 9.24 0.34 -3.70
C SER A 69 8.13 1.21 -3.15
N GLN A 70 8.41 1.89 -2.03
CA GLN A 70 7.48 2.85 -1.43
C GLN A 70 7.16 4.03 -2.36
N VAL A 71 8.09 4.36 -3.27
CA VAL A 71 8.00 5.51 -4.18
C VAL A 71 7.53 5.10 -5.57
N LEU A 72 7.98 3.93 -6.05
CA LEU A 72 7.78 3.48 -7.43
C LEU A 72 6.76 2.32 -7.55
N GLY A 73 6.17 1.87 -6.45
CA GLY A 73 5.26 0.72 -6.45
C GLY A 73 5.97 -0.55 -6.92
N PHE A 74 5.31 -1.34 -7.78
CA PHE A 74 5.90 -2.52 -8.42
C PHE A 74 6.86 -2.18 -9.58
N GLY A 75 7.08 -0.89 -9.85
CA GLY A 75 8.01 -0.40 -10.85
C GLY A 75 7.35 0.14 -12.12
N LEU A 76 8.12 0.16 -13.20
CA LEU A 76 7.69 0.71 -14.48
C LEU A 76 6.72 -0.24 -15.17
N MET A 77 5.58 0.29 -15.59
CA MET A 77 4.60 -0.44 -16.40
C MET A 77 5.19 -0.78 -17.77
N ASP A 78 5.11 -2.05 -18.15
CA ASP A 78 5.49 -2.54 -19.47
C ASP A 78 4.24 -2.72 -20.35
N ALA A 79 4.13 -1.91 -21.39
CA ALA A 79 2.97 -1.91 -22.28
C ALA A 79 2.86 -3.20 -23.10
N GLU A 80 3.98 -3.73 -23.58
CA GLU A 80 4.00 -4.95 -24.40
C GLU A 80 3.62 -6.16 -23.54
N ALA A 81 4.23 -6.28 -22.36
CA ALA A 81 3.92 -7.36 -21.43
C ALA A 81 2.45 -7.28 -20.96
N MET A 82 1.94 -6.08 -20.67
CA MET A 82 0.55 -5.90 -20.23
C MET A 82 -0.45 -6.26 -21.33
N VAL A 83 -0.23 -5.84 -22.58
CA VAL A 83 -1.09 -6.19 -23.74
C VAL A 83 -1.02 -7.68 -24.04
N THR A 84 0.18 -8.26 -24.01
CA THR A 84 0.38 -9.70 -24.25
C THR A 84 -0.35 -10.54 -23.20
N GLN A 85 -0.24 -10.16 -21.92
CA GLN A 85 -0.93 -10.84 -20.85
C GLN A 85 -2.45 -10.63 -20.92
N ALA A 86 -2.92 -9.45 -21.32
CA ALA A 86 -4.34 -9.15 -21.47
C ALA A 86 -5.05 -10.07 -22.46
N ALA A 87 -4.41 -10.38 -23.59
CA ALA A 87 -5.00 -11.19 -24.66
C ALA A 87 -5.38 -12.62 -24.24
N SER A 88 -4.72 -13.17 -23.22
CA SER A 88 -4.98 -14.52 -22.69
C SER A 88 -5.44 -14.52 -21.23
N TRP A 89 -5.77 -13.35 -20.69
CA TRP A 89 -6.14 -13.20 -19.29
C TRP A 89 -7.51 -13.80 -18.98
N THR A 90 -7.56 -14.60 -17.92
CA THR A 90 -8.81 -15.03 -17.30
C THR A 90 -9.14 -14.10 -16.15
N ASN A 91 -10.33 -13.52 -16.18
CA ASN A 91 -10.78 -12.58 -15.17
C ASN A 91 -10.68 -13.14 -13.75
N VAL A 92 -10.34 -12.23 -12.83
CA VAL A 92 -10.28 -12.52 -11.41
C VAL A 92 -11.65 -12.89 -10.86
N PRO A 93 -11.74 -13.85 -9.90
CA PRO A 93 -12.99 -14.12 -9.20
C PRO A 93 -13.50 -12.88 -8.47
N THR A 94 -14.79 -12.87 -8.13
CA THR A 94 -15.42 -11.77 -7.39
C THR A 94 -14.66 -11.43 -6.11
N GLN A 95 -14.41 -10.13 -5.92
CA GLN A 95 -13.72 -9.61 -4.74
C GLN A 95 -14.47 -10.03 -3.46
N GLN A 96 -13.72 -10.46 -2.45
CA GLN A 96 -14.28 -10.70 -1.12
C GLN A 96 -13.80 -9.60 -0.15
N THR A 97 -14.30 -9.57 1.09
CA THR A 97 -13.71 -8.76 2.18
C THR A 97 -13.60 -9.59 3.47
N CYS A 98 -12.50 -9.45 4.22
CA CYS A 98 -12.32 -10.03 5.56
C CYS A 98 -12.08 -8.90 6.56
N THR A 99 -13.06 -8.66 7.41
CA THR A 99 -12.91 -7.72 8.51
C THR A 99 -12.69 -8.49 9.79
N THR A 100 -11.82 -7.95 10.62
CA THR A 100 -11.25 -8.59 11.79
C THR A 100 -11.44 -7.64 12.97
N SER A 101 -11.66 -8.18 14.17
CA SER A 101 -12.09 -7.36 15.33
C SER A 101 -11.04 -6.35 15.76
N THR A 102 -11.48 -5.17 16.21
CA THR A 102 -10.64 -4.10 16.77
C THR A 102 -9.63 -4.62 17.78
N PHE A 103 -8.41 -4.07 17.72
CA PHE A 103 -7.36 -4.30 18.71
C PHE A 103 -7.07 -2.99 19.45
N THR A 104 -7.21 -3.00 20.77
CA THR A 104 -6.83 -1.84 21.59
C THR A 104 -5.46 -2.09 22.18
N GLY A 105 -4.43 -1.55 21.53
CA GLY A 105 -3.09 -1.48 22.08
C GLY A 105 -2.91 -0.19 22.88
N SER A 106 -2.28 -0.26 24.05
CA SER A 106 -1.79 0.92 24.75
C SER A 106 -0.26 0.93 24.66
N GLY A 107 0.28 2.05 24.17
CA GLY A 107 1.72 2.26 24.04
C GLY A 107 2.01 3.75 24.16
N SER A 108 2.93 4.09 25.06
CA SER A 108 3.44 5.45 25.24
C SER A 108 4.95 5.42 25.06
N THR A 109 5.46 6.20 24.11
CA THR A 109 6.90 6.41 23.96
C THR A 109 7.23 7.89 23.92
N SER A 110 8.35 8.24 24.55
CA SER A 110 9.04 9.51 24.32
C SER A 110 10.36 9.21 23.61
N GLY A 111 10.42 9.45 22.29
CA GLY A 111 11.65 9.33 21.52
C GLY A 111 12.15 7.90 21.31
N SER A 112 11.28 6.89 21.31
CA SER A 112 11.63 5.49 21.04
C SER A 112 10.64 4.85 20.07
N SER A 113 11.14 3.92 19.23
CA SER A 113 10.30 3.05 18.40
C SER A 113 9.60 2.01 19.26
N TYR A 114 8.29 1.84 19.08
CA TYR A 114 7.48 0.82 19.71
C TYR A 114 6.96 -0.13 18.65
N THR A 115 7.10 -1.43 18.87
CA THR A 115 6.49 -2.46 18.02
C THR A 115 5.46 -3.20 18.85
N THR A 116 4.25 -3.33 18.32
CA THR A 116 3.20 -4.13 18.94
C THR A 116 2.67 -5.14 17.94
N ASP A 117 2.65 -6.38 18.38
CA ASP A 117 1.91 -7.44 17.71
C ASP A 117 0.43 -7.13 17.85
N ILE A 118 -0.27 -6.93 16.73
CA ILE A 118 -1.67 -6.53 16.74
C ILE A 118 -2.56 -7.77 16.83
N ARG A 119 -2.34 -8.72 15.91
CA ARG A 119 -3.21 -9.90 15.79
C ARG A 119 -2.56 -11.01 14.98
N SER A 120 -2.79 -12.23 15.43
CA SER A 120 -2.65 -13.42 14.58
C SER A 120 -3.94 -13.68 13.83
N ILE A 121 -3.88 -13.72 12.51
CA ILE A 121 -5.02 -14.08 11.65
C ILE A 121 -4.96 -15.56 11.38
N SER A 122 -5.96 -16.28 11.88
CA SER A 122 -6.13 -17.70 11.63
C SER A 122 -6.76 -17.94 10.25
N ALA A 123 -6.64 -19.17 9.74
CA ALA A 123 -7.34 -19.58 8.53
C ALA A 123 -8.87 -19.44 8.64
N SER A 124 -9.43 -19.54 9.84
CA SER A 124 -10.86 -19.34 10.07
C SER A 124 -11.29 -17.88 10.02
N ASP A 125 -10.43 -16.94 10.44
CA ASP A 125 -10.75 -15.51 10.45
C ASP A 125 -11.01 -14.99 9.04
N CYS A 126 -10.18 -15.41 8.09
CA CYS A 126 -10.25 -15.00 6.68
C CYS A 126 -10.30 -16.20 5.74
N SER A 127 -11.19 -17.17 6.01
CA SER A 127 -11.29 -18.43 5.24
C SER A 127 -11.59 -18.23 3.76
N SER A 128 -12.22 -17.12 3.40
CA SER A 128 -12.46 -16.72 2.02
C SER A 128 -11.26 -16.07 1.33
N ILE A 129 -10.15 -15.80 2.05
CA ILE A 129 -8.89 -15.21 1.56
C ILE A 129 -7.78 -16.25 1.41
N THR A 130 -7.06 -16.25 0.29
CA THR A 130 -5.77 -16.97 0.20
C THR A 130 -4.64 -16.13 -0.33
N TYR A 131 -4.94 -15.10 -1.12
CA TYR A 131 -3.96 -14.13 -1.58
C TYR A 131 -4.53 -12.72 -1.40
N LEU A 132 -3.70 -11.79 -0.96
CA LEU A 132 -4.06 -10.40 -0.73
C LEU A 132 -4.01 -9.57 -2.02
N GLU A 133 -4.81 -8.50 -2.05
CA GLU A 133 -4.72 -7.43 -3.06
C GLU A 133 -4.41 -6.12 -2.34
N HIS A 134 -5.43 -5.56 -1.67
CA HIS A 134 -5.33 -4.37 -0.87
C HIS A 134 -5.42 -4.73 0.61
N VAL A 135 -4.56 -4.14 1.43
CA VAL A 135 -4.68 -4.21 2.88
C VAL A 135 -4.96 -2.82 3.40
N THR A 136 -6.00 -2.67 4.21
CA THR A 136 -6.32 -1.40 4.85
C THR A 136 -6.25 -1.49 6.37
N ILE A 137 -5.99 -0.37 7.03
CA ILE A 137 -5.95 -0.33 8.48
C ILE A 137 -6.41 1.03 8.98
N ASP A 138 -7.34 1.00 9.92
CA ASP A 138 -7.99 2.17 10.53
C ASP A 138 -7.31 2.48 11.86
N ILE A 139 -6.36 3.40 11.83
CA ILE A 139 -5.55 3.71 13.01
C ILE A 139 -6.15 4.94 13.69
N SER A 140 -6.64 4.77 14.92
CA SER A 140 -7.04 5.87 15.80
C SER A 140 -5.97 6.13 16.86
N PHE A 141 -5.35 7.31 16.81
CA PHE A 141 -4.22 7.62 17.67
C PHE A 141 -4.24 9.06 18.17
N SER A 142 -3.52 9.30 19.26
CA SER A 142 -3.37 10.63 19.86
C SER A 142 -1.90 11.01 19.96
N TYR A 143 -1.61 12.28 19.73
CA TYR A 143 -0.26 12.84 19.73
C TYR A 143 -0.21 14.05 20.66
N THR A 144 0.88 14.22 21.40
CA THR A 144 0.94 15.25 22.46
C THR A 144 1.47 16.58 21.98
N GLU A 145 2.19 16.63 20.86
CA GLU A 145 2.76 17.87 20.33
C GLU A 145 2.58 18.01 18.81
N TYR A 146 2.99 17.00 18.03
CA TYR A 146 2.98 17.13 16.57
C TYR A 146 2.54 15.85 15.87
N ARG A 147 1.54 15.97 15.00
CA ARG A 147 1.06 14.85 14.18
C ARG A 147 2.14 14.34 13.22
N GLY A 148 2.94 15.23 12.62
CA GLY A 148 4.00 14.86 11.68
C GLY A 148 5.17 14.10 12.30
N ALA A 149 5.26 14.05 13.63
CA ALA A 149 6.29 13.30 14.36
C ALA A 149 5.96 11.81 14.52
N SER A 150 4.81 11.37 14.00
CA SER A 150 4.29 10.01 14.10
C SER A 150 4.61 9.21 12.83
N GLU A 151 5.09 7.99 12.98
CA GLU A 151 5.33 7.05 11.88
C GLU A 151 4.65 5.71 12.13
N PHE A 152 4.06 5.12 11.09
CA PHE A 152 3.38 3.83 11.17
C PHE A 152 3.89 2.86 10.11
N TYR A 153 4.16 1.62 10.50
CA TYR A 153 4.53 0.55 9.59
C TYR A 153 3.65 -0.66 9.87
N LEU A 154 3.16 -1.29 8.80
CA LEU A 154 2.45 -2.56 8.89
C LEU A 154 3.37 -3.68 8.41
N VAL A 155 3.45 -4.76 9.19
CA VAL A 155 4.25 -5.94 8.86
C VAL A 155 3.35 -7.15 8.69
N SER A 156 3.49 -7.83 7.55
CA SER A 156 2.74 -9.05 7.22
C SER A 156 3.33 -10.30 7.88
N PRO A 157 2.59 -11.42 7.92
CA PRO A 157 3.09 -12.70 8.44
C PRO A 157 4.32 -13.22 7.69
N SER A 158 4.47 -12.84 6.42
CA SER A 158 5.65 -13.19 5.60
C SER A 158 6.85 -12.27 5.82
N GLY A 159 6.72 -11.25 6.68
CA GLY A 159 7.79 -10.31 7.02
C GLY A 159 7.90 -9.09 6.11
N THR A 160 6.98 -8.90 5.17
CA THR A 160 6.91 -7.69 4.34
C THR A 160 6.55 -6.50 5.21
N GLU A 161 7.22 -5.37 5.05
CA GLU A 161 6.95 -4.14 5.79
C GLU A 161 6.47 -3.03 4.84
N SER A 162 5.36 -2.38 5.17
CA SER A 162 4.84 -1.22 4.44
C SER A 162 4.83 0.00 5.33
N HIS A 163 5.47 1.08 4.88
CA HIS A 163 5.48 2.35 5.60
C HIS A 163 4.18 3.12 5.29
N LEU A 164 3.25 3.16 6.24
CA LEU A 164 1.90 3.71 6.06
C LEU A 164 1.87 5.23 6.24
N MET A 165 2.63 5.74 7.20
CA MET A 165 2.75 7.17 7.47
C MET A 165 4.20 7.49 7.79
N HIS A 166 4.82 8.32 6.97
CA HIS A 166 6.20 8.78 7.16
C HIS A 166 6.27 9.97 8.12
N TYR A 167 7.46 10.20 8.66
CA TYR A 167 7.77 11.46 9.32
C TYR A 167 7.57 12.61 8.33
N ARG A 168 6.77 13.60 8.73
CA ARG A 168 6.44 14.77 7.90
C ARG A 168 6.96 16.02 8.58
N TYR A 169 8.19 16.41 8.23
CA TYR A 169 8.93 17.52 8.83
C TYR A 169 8.08 18.79 9.03
N ASP A 170 7.38 19.24 8.00
CA ASP A 170 6.57 20.45 8.08
C ASP A 170 5.37 20.31 9.03
N ASP A 171 4.72 19.13 9.04
CA ASP A 171 3.63 18.77 9.98
C ASP A 171 4.16 18.44 11.40
N ALA A 172 5.49 18.35 11.55
CA ALA A 172 6.18 18.07 12.80
C ALA A 172 6.77 19.32 13.46
N ILE A 173 6.81 20.46 12.76
CA ILE A 173 7.53 21.66 13.19
C ILE A 173 6.67 22.91 13.13
N TYR A 174 5.86 23.09 12.09
CA TYR A 174 5.08 24.32 11.94
C TYR A 174 3.70 24.27 12.60
N TYR A 175 3.23 23.07 12.97
CA TYR A 175 1.88 22.85 13.50
C TYR A 175 1.91 22.12 14.86
N ALA A 176 2.32 22.86 15.91
CA ALA A 176 2.36 22.37 17.29
C ALA A 176 0.96 22.36 17.91
N SER A 177 0.32 21.20 17.94
CA SER A 177 -0.95 21.00 18.63
C SER A 177 -1.12 19.55 19.05
N ALA A 178 -1.50 19.32 20.31
CA ALA A 178 -2.00 18.02 20.73
C ALA A 178 -3.32 17.72 20.01
N GLY A 179 -3.58 16.45 19.75
CA GLY A 179 -4.83 16.05 19.11
C GLY A 179 -4.96 14.54 18.95
N SER A 180 -6.06 14.14 18.31
CA SER A 180 -6.29 12.78 17.87
C SER A 180 -6.63 12.75 16.39
N LEU A 181 -6.35 11.63 15.74
CA LEU A 181 -6.71 11.36 14.36
C LEU A 181 -7.17 9.90 14.26
N SER A 182 -8.23 9.68 13.50
CA SER A 182 -8.59 8.37 12.97
C SER A 182 -8.44 8.41 11.46
N TRP A 183 -7.70 7.45 10.90
CA TRP A 183 -7.43 7.43 9.46
C TRP A 183 -7.31 6.01 8.93
N THR A 184 -7.90 5.78 7.75
CA THR A 184 -7.75 4.56 6.98
C THR A 184 -6.52 4.63 6.09
N PHE A 185 -5.50 3.86 6.43
CA PHE A 185 -4.32 3.65 5.58
C PHE A 185 -4.55 2.46 4.66
N MET A 186 -3.86 2.44 3.52
CA MET A 186 -3.92 1.36 2.55
C MET A 186 -2.51 1.02 2.05
N SER A 187 -2.24 -0.26 1.82
CA SER A 187 -1.04 -0.73 1.14
C SER A 187 -1.35 -1.83 0.14
N VAL A 188 -0.62 -1.79 -0.97
CA VAL A 188 -0.57 -2.85 -2.00
C VAL A 188 0.72 -3.66 -1.92
N HIS A 189 1.64 -3.40 -0.97
CA HIS A 189 2.93 -4.11 -0.91
C HIS A 189 2.77 -5.60 -0.61
N PHE A 190 1.66 -5.98 0.04
CA PHE A 190 1.35 -7.36 0.41
C PHE A 190 0.65 -8.15 -0.70
N TRP A 191 0.56 -7.58 -1.92
CA TRP A 191 -0.15 -8.22 -3.03
C TRP A 191 0.35 -9.65 -3.26
N ARG A 192 -0.59 -10.59 -3.38
CA ARG A 192 -0.39 -12.04 -3.48
C ARG A 192 0.16 -12.76 -2.25
N GLU A 193 0.33 -12.10 -1.11
CA GLU A 193 0.68 -12.81 0.13
C GLU A 193 -0.53 -13.50 0.75
N SER A 194 -0.27 -14.55 1.54
CA SER A 194 -1.28 -15.11 2.43
C SER A 194 -1.51 -14.17 3.62
N PRO A 195 -2.76 -13.88 4.01
CA PRO A 195 -3.03 -13.08 5.21
C PRO A 195 -2.81 -13.85 6.52
N ILE A 196 -2.63 -15.17 6.45
CA ILE A 196 -2.63 -16.06 7.61
C ILE A 196 -1.32 -15.93 8.38
N GLY A 197 -1.44 -15.69 9.69
CA GLY A 197 -0.33 -15.60 10.64
C GLY A 197 -0.30 -14.26 11.36
N GLN A 198 0.84 -13.96 11.98
CA GLN A 198 0.99 -12.80 12.85
C GLN A 198 1.22 -11.51 12.06
N TRP A 199 0.34 -10.52 12.27
CA TRP A 199 0.52 -9.14 11.80
C TRP A 199 1.01 -8.26 12.94
N ALA A 200 1.89 -7.31 12.63
CA ALA A 200 2.43 -6.34 13.58
C ALA A 200 2.29 -4.90 13.07
N LEU A 201 1.97 -3.98 13.98
CA LEU A 201 2.03 -2.54 13.74
C LEU A 201 3.26 -2.02 14.47
N LYS A 202 4.16 -1.39 13.73
CA LYS A 202 5.23 -0.62 14.33
C LYS A 202 4.83 0.84 14.33
N PHE A 203 5.06 1.49 15.46
CA PHE A 203 4.84 2.90 15.63
C PHE A 203 6.12 3.56 16.15
N LYS A 204 6.47 4.70 15.58
CA LYS A 204 7.59 5.51 16.07
C LYS A 204 7.13 6.94 16.25
N SER A 205 7.43 7.50 17.42
CA SER A 205 7.27 8.94 17.66
C SER A 205 8.58 9.59 18.04
N TYR A 206 8.86 10.74 17.45
CA TYR A 206 10.01 11.57 17.79
C TYR A 206 9.72 12.59 18.91
N ARG A 207 8.46 12.65 19.40
CA ARG A 207 7.96 13.46 20.54
C ARG A 207 6.95 12.62 21.37
N GLY A 208 6.48 13.08 22.52
CA GLY A 208 5.50 12.31 23.32
C GLY A 208 4.28 11.84 22.52
N PHE A 209 3.76 10.64 22.81
CA PHE A 209 2.66 10.04 22.05
C PHE A 209 1.86 9.00 22.86
N SER A 210 0.57 8.84 22.55
CA SER A 210 -0.28 7.75 23.06
C SER A 210 -1.18 7.15 21.96
N VAL A 211 -1.05 5.85 21.68
CA VAL A 211 -2.02 5.14 20.80
C VAL A 211 -3.32 4.91 21.58
N GLY A 212 -4.47 5.24 21.01
CA GLY A 212 -5.79 5.11 21.66
C GLY A 212 -6.59 3.88 21.23
N GLU A 213 -6.73 3.62 19.93
CA GLU A 213 -7.55 2.51 19.40
C GLU A 213 -7.10 2.12 17.98
N LEU A 214 -6.92 0.83 17.68
CA LEU A 214 -6.53 0.36 16.35
C LEU A 214 -7.61 -0.56 15.77
N VAL A 215 -8.27 -0.12 14.71
CA VAL A 215 -9.24 -0.91 13.94
C VAL A 215 -8.57 -1.36 12.64
N TYR A 216 -8.85 -2.54 12.09
CA TYR A 216 -8.21 -2.98 10.83
C TYR A 216 -9.17 -3.78 9.94
N PHE A 217 -8.96 -3.67 8.63
CA PHE A 217 -9.81 -4.24 7.58
C PHE A 217 -8.95 -4.87 6.48
N ILE A 218 -9.13 -6.15 6.17
CA ILE A 218 -8.30 -6.87 5.20
C ILE A 218 -9.14 -7.21 3.95
N PHE A 219 -8.68 -6.80 2.76
CA PHE A 219 -9.38 -7.12 1.50
C PHE A 219 -8.71 -8.30 0.75
N CYS A 220 -9.49 -9.00 -0.08
CA CYS A 220 -9.43 -10.47 -0.25
C CYS A 220 -8.80 -11.12 -1.50
N LYS A 221 -8.90 -12.47 -1.47
CA LYS A 221 -8.56 -13.57 -2.40
C LYS A 221 -8.79 -13.38 -3.89
N PHE A 222 -7.87 -14.03 -4.61
CA PHE A 222 -8.07 -14.73 -5.88
C PHE A 222 -7.94 -16.25 -5.65
N HIS A 223 -8.81 -17.07 -6.26
CA HIS A 223 -8.62 -18.52 -6.39
C HIS A 223 -8.20 -18.78 -7.84
N ASP A 224 -7.07 -19.46 -8.04
CA ASP A 224 -6.71 -20.01 -9.36
C ASP A 224 -7.73 -21.06 -9.83
#